data_AF-A0A6J4MJG7-F1
#
_entry.id   AF-A0A6J4MJG7-F1
#
_cell.length_a   1.000
_cell.length_b   1.000
_cell.length_c   1.000
_cell.angle_alpha   90.00
_cell.angle_beta   90.00
_cell.angle_gamma   90.00
#
_symmetry.space_group_name_H-M   'P 1'
#
loop_
_entity.id
_entity.type
_entity.pdbx_description
1 polymer ?
#
loop_
_entity_poly.entity_id
_entity_poly.type
_entity_poly.pdbx_seq_one_letter_code
_entity_poly.pdbx_strand_id
1 'polypeptide(L)'
;SYLWGSLAFWSPRGAEEISSSSLGLINQLKIFPLDGLGGVLVGGLLTFLPTGFIAWLPCRFLMGIDQRPWIGLATPLTAIGFTVIAVFIFKKGMAHYGQTGSQRYLGFGHRS
;
A
#
# COMPACT_ATOMS: atom_id res chain seq x y z
N SER A 1 2.66 2.58 1.12
CA SER A 1 2.45 3.95 0.62
C SER A 1 2.64 4.18 -0.87
N TYR A 2 3.22 3.26 -1.66
CA TYR A 2 3.41 3.48 -3.10
C TYR A 2 2.12 3.58 -3.92
N LEU A 3 1.10 2.77 -3.60
CA LEU A 3 -0.23 2.83 -4.22
C LEU A 3 -0.89 4.20 -4.03
N TRP A 4 -1.02 4.64 -2.78
CA TRP A 4 -1.61 5.95 -2.48
C TRP A 4 -0.77 7.11 -3.01
N GLY A 5 0.56 7.03 -2.92
CA GLY A 5 1.46 8.03 -3.50
C GLY A 5 1.30 8.18 -5.02
N SER A 6 1.00 7.08 -5.74
CA SER A 6 0.74 7.16 -7.19
C SER A 6 -0.57 7.87 -7.56
N LEU A 7 -1.49 8.08 -6.60
CA LEU A 7 -2.66 8.95 -6.83
C LEU A 7 -2.30 10.44 -6.88
N ALA A 8 -1.08 10.82 -6.46
CA ALA A 8 -0.64 12.21 -6.51
C ALA A 8 -0.60 12.76 -7.95
N PHE A 9 -0.51 11.88 -8.96
CA PHE A 9 -0.64 12.26 -10.36
C PHE A 9 -2.04 12.80 -10.73
N TRP A 10 -3.06 12.50 -9.94
CA TRP A 10 -4.43 12.99 -10.11
C TRP A 10 -4.83 14.03 -9.06
N SER A 11 -4.45 13.83 -7.79
CA SER A 11 -4.76 14.75 -6.69
C SER A 11 -3.61 14.75 -5.67
N PRO A 12 -2.63 15.67 -5.78
CA PRO A 12 -1.44 15.67 -4.96
C PRO A 12 -1.72 15.72 -3.46
N ARG A 13 -2.56 16.65 -3.00
CA ARG A 13 -2.83 16.84 -1.56
C ARG A 13 -3.63 15.70 -0.94
N GLY A 14 -4.68 15.24 -1.63
CA GLY A 14 -5.49 14.12 -1.11
C GLY A 14 -4.70 12.81 -1.08
N ALA A 15 -3.84 12.57 -2.06
CA ALA A 15 -2.99 11.38 -2.11
C ALA A 15 -1.94 11.35 -0.99
N GLU A 16 -1.35 12.50 -0.65
CA GLU A 16 -0.35 12.61 0.41
C GLU A 16 -0.96 12.37 1.79
N GLU A 17 -2.12 12.95 2.09
CA GLU A 17 -2.86 12.76 3.35
C GLU A 17 -3.33 11.31 3.54
N ILE A 18 -3.85 10.68 2.47
CA ILE A 18 -4.29 9.28 2.53
C ILE A 18 -3.09 8.34 2.70
N SER A 19 -1.97 8.62 2.00
CA SER A 19 -0.76 7.80 2.08
C SER A 19 -0.10 7.85 3.46
N SER A 20 0.00 9.03 4.05
CA SER A 20 0.56 9.24 5.38
C SER A 20 -0.33 8.62 6.47
N SER A 21 -1.65 8.84 6.39
CA SER A 21 -2.63 8.24 7.31
C SER A 21 -2.63 6.71 7.23
N SER A 22 -2.61 6.16 6.02
CA SER A 22 -2.56 4.70 5.80
C SER A 22 -1.27 4.08 6.35
N LEU A 23 -0.13 4.75 6.16
CA LEU A 23 1.15 4.30 6.71
C LEU A 23 1.14 4.34 8.24
N GLY A 24 0.58 5.39 8.83
CA GLY A 24 0.42 5.54 10.28
C GLY A 24 -0.39 4.39 10.88
N LEU A 25 -1.55 4.08 10.29
CA LEU A 25 -2.39 2.96 10.69
C LEU A 25 -1.64 1.61 10.59
N ILE A 26 -0.99 1.32 9.47
CA ILE A 26 -0.23 0.07 9.31
C ILE A 26 0.89 -0.04 10.35
N ASN A 27 1.61 1.06 10.63
CA ASN A 27 2.69 1.07 11.61
C ASN A 27 2.22 0.82 13.04
N GLN A 28 1.03 1.31 13.40
CA GLN A 28 0.44 1.07 14.72
C GLN A 28 -0.07 -0.37 14.85
N LEU A 29 -0.74 -0.88 13.82
CA LEU A 29 -1.39 -2.19 13.87
C LEU A 29 -0.43 -3.37 13.68
N LYS A 30 0.72 -3.20 13.01
CA LYS A 30 1.66 -4.32 12.75
C LYS A 30 2.24 -4.95 14.03
N ILE A 31 2.23 -4.22 15.14
CA ILE A 31 2.80 -4.67 16.43
C ILE A 31 1.81 -5.56 17.19
N PHE A 32 0.50 -5.45 16.89
CA PHE A 32 -0.51 -6.22 17.60
C PHE A 32 -0.52 -7.68 17.14
N PRO A 33 -0.33 -8.66 18.05
CA PRO A 33 -0.51 -10.06 17.72
C PRO A 33 -1.99 -10.32 17.41
N LEU A 34 -2.28 -10.88 16.24
CA LEU A 34 -3.65 -11.25 15.85
C LEU A 34 -4.10 -12.57 16.52
N ASP A 35 -3.22 -13.20 17.30
CA ASP A 35 -3.51 -14.42 18.05
C ASP A 35 -4.53 -14.16 19.16
N GLY A 36 -5.68 -14.84 19.08
CA GLY A 36 -6.80 -14.69 20.03
C GLY A 36 -7.93 -13.76 19.55
N LEU A 37 -7.80 -13.11 18.40
CA LEU A 37 -8.89 -12.34 17.78
C LEU A 37 -9.89 -13.27 17.07
N GLY A 38 -11.18 -12.92 17.15
CA GLY A 38 -12.23 -13.65 16.43
C GLY A 38 -12.03 -13.62 14.91
N GLY A 39 -12.41 -14.69 14.22
CA GLY A 39 -12.10 -14.89 12.79
C GLY A 39 -12.58 -13.76 11.86
N VAL A 40 -13.64 -13.04 12.23
CA VAL A 40 -14.14 -11.88 11.47
C VAL A 40 -13.18 -10.69 11.53
N LEU A 41 -12.65 -10.38 12.72
CA LEU A 41 -11.65 -9.32 12.91
C LEU A 41 -10.37 -9.65 12.17
N VAL A 42 -9.89 -10.89 12.31
CA VAL A 42 -8.70 -11.39 11.59
C VAL A 42 -8.93 -11.32 10.07
N GLY A 43 -10.11 -11.70 9.59
CA GLY A 43 -10.48 -11.57 8.19
C GLY A 43 -10.42 -10.13 7.69
N GLY A 44 -10.96 -9.17 8.45
CA GLY A 44 -10.89 -7.74 8.13
C GLY A 44 -9.45 -7.19 8.13
N LEU A 45 -8.64 -7.61 9.10
CA LEU A 45 -7.22 -7.27 9.28
C LEU A 45 -6.27 -8.01 8.31
N LEU A 46 -6.79 -8.93 7.51
CA LEU A 46 -6.06 -9.57 6.42
C LEU A 46 -6.51 -9.04 5.04
N THR A 47 -7.73 -8.52 4.94
CA THR A 47 -8.33 -8.09 3.64
C THR A 47 -8.24 -6.58 3.42
N PHE A 48 -8.66 -5.75 4.37
CA PHE A 48 -8.72 -4.29 4.18
C PHE A 48 -7.41 -3.58 4.54
N LEU A 49 -6.68 -4.12 5.50
CA LEU A 49 -5.35 -3.67 5.90
C LEU A 49 -4.45 -4.90 5.84
N PRO A 50 -3.46 -4.99 4.95
CA PRO A 50 -2.62 -6.19 4.82
C PRO A 50 -1.59 -6.31 5.97
N THR A 51 -1.93 -5.86 7.18
CA THR A 51 -1.05 -5.86 8.36
C THR A 51 -0.69 -7.28 8.80
N GLY A 52 -1.62 -8.22 8.67
CA GLY A 52 -1.37 -9.63 8.99
C GLY A 52 -0.30 -10.28 8.09
N PHE A 53 -0.18 -9.89 6.83
CA PHE A 53 0.84 -10.42 5.91
C PHE A 53 2.23 -9.80 6.11
N ILE A 54 2.30 -8.62 6.74
CA ILE A 54 3.55 -7.86 6.92
C ILE A 54 4.33 -8.34 8.14
N ALA A 55 3.65 -8.62 9.25
CA ALA A 55 4.32 -8.92 10.52
C ALA A 55 3.86 -10.25 11.13
N TRP A 56 2.55 -10.48 11.23
CA TRP A 56 2.02 -11.61 11.99
C TRP A 56 2.31 -12.98 11.33
N LEU A 57 1.99 -13.12 10.05
CA LEU A 57 2.18 -14.37 9.31
C LEU A 57 3.66 -14.81 9.18
N PRO A 58 4.62 -13.94 8.78
CA PRO A 58 6.03 -14.33 8.71
C PRO A 58 6.62 -14.63 10.09
N CYS A 59 6.22 -13.90 11.14
CA CYS A 59 6.65 -14.18 12.51
C CYS A 59 6.18 -15.56 12.99
N ARG A 60 4.94 -15.96 12.72
CA ARG A 60 4.43 -17.31 13.04
C ARG A 60 5.19 -18.42 12.32
N PHE A 61 5.54 -18.20 11.04
CA PHE A 61 6.32 -19.15 10.26
C PHE A 61 7.75 -19.28 10.83
N LEU A 62 8.42 -18.16 11.11
CA LEU A 62 9.77 -18.12 11.68
C LEU A 62 9.85 -18.72 13.10
N MET A 63 8.81 -18.52 13.92
CA MET A 63 8.71 -19.10 15.27
C MET A 63 8.31 -20.59 15.26
N GLY A 64 8.06 -21.19 14.09
CA GLY A 64 7.70 -22.60 13.98
C GLY A 64 6.29 -22.95 14.48
N ILE A 65 5.44 -21.94 14.70
CA ILE A 65 4.06 -22.12 15.16
C ILE A 65 3.17 -22.65 14.04
N ASP A 66 3.44 -22.23 12.79
CA ASP A 66 2.76 -22.75 11.60
C ASP A 66 3.75 -22.88 10.43
N GLN A 67 4.25 -24.09 10.20
CA GLN A 67 5.33 -24.39 9.26
C GLN A 67 4.85 -24.83 7.87
N ARG A 68 3.56 -24.64 7.55
CA ARG A 68 3.05 -25.04 6.23
C ARG A 68 3.77 -24.24 5.14
N PRO A 69 4.27 -24.88 4.08
CA PRO A 69 5.10 -24.23 3.06
C PRO A 69 4.38 -23.08 2.34
N TRP A 70 3.05 -23.15 2.21
CA TRP A 70 2.26 -22.06 1.60
C TRP A 70 2.26 -20.78 2.44
N ILE A 71 2.45 -20.86 3.77
CA ILE A 71 2.47 -19.70 4.67
C ILE A 71 3.74 -18.88 4.44
N GLY A 72 4.89 -19.56 4.30
CA GLY A 72 6.14 -18.91 3.93
C GLY A 72 6.08 -18.23 2.56
N LEU A 73 5.26 -18.73 1.64
CA LEU A 73 5.05 -18.14 0.32
C LEU A 73 3.97 -17.06 0.28
N ALA A 74 3.04 -17.02 1.23
CA ALA A 74 1.93 -16.09 1.22
C ALA A 74 2.38 -14.62 1.32
N THR A 75 3.37 -14.32 2.17
CA THR A 75 3.93 -12.97 2.30
C THR A 75 4.61 -12.47 1.01
N PRO A 76 5.55 -13.21 0.38
CA PRO A 76 6.15 -12.74 -0.87
C PRO A 76 5.13 -12.67 -2.02
N LEU A 77 4.19 -13.61 -2.12
CA LEU A 77 3.16 -13.58 -3.16
C LEU A 77 2.23 -12.36 -3.04
N THR A 78 1.80 -12.03 -1.83
CA THR A 78 0.99 -10.83 -1.59
C THR A 78 1.78 -9.55 -1.88
N ALA A 79 3.06 -9.49 -1.52
CA ALA A 79 3.94 -8.36 -1.85
C ALA A 79 4.09 -8.17 -3.38
N ILE A 80 4.24 -9.25 -4.14
CA ILE A 80 4.28 -9.20 -5.61
C ILE A 80 2.95 -8.66 -6.14
N GLY A 81 1.81 -9.17 -5.65
CA GLY A 81 0.49 -8.70 -6.06
C GLY A 81 0.31 -7.19 -5.85
N PHE A 82 0.63 -6.68 -4.65
CA PHE A 82 0.56 -5.25 -4.37
C PHE A 82 1.54 -4.41 -5.21
N THR A 83 2.73 -4.94 -5.50
CA THR A 83 3.71 -4.28 -6.37
C THR A 83 3.18 -4.13 -7.79
N VAL A 84 2.59 -5.19 -8.35
CA VAL A 84 2.00 -5.16 -9.70
C VAL A 84 0.87 -4.13 -9.79
N ILE A 85 -0.03 -4.09 -8.80
CA ILE A 85 -1.10 -3.08 -8.74
C ILE A 85 -0.49 -1.67 -8.64
N ALA A 86 0.54 -1.49 -7.82
CA ALA A 86 1.20 -0.20 -7.65
C ALA A 86 1.83 0.31 -8.95
N VAL A 87 2.56 -0.56 -9.66
CA VAL A 87 3.16 -0.24 -10.95
C VAL A 87 2.09 0.12 -11.98
N PHE A 88 0.97 -0.62 -12.01
CA PHE A 88 -0.12 -0.34 -12.95
C PHE A 88 -0.73 1.05 -12.72
N ILE A 89 -1.08 1.38 -11.47
CA ILE A 89 -1.64 2.69 -11.11
C ILE A 89 -0.61 3.80 -11.36
N PHE A 90 0.66 3.58 -11.02
CA PHE A 90 1.74 4.53 -11.28
C PHE A 90 1.89 4.84 -12.78
N LYS A 91 1.94 3.82 -13.64
CA LYS A 91 2.02 4.02 -15.09
C LYS A 91 0.80 4.75 -15.64
N LYS A 92 -0.40 4.40 -15.16
CA LYS A 92 -1.64 5.08 -15.55
C LYS A 92 -1.64 6.55 -15.09
N GLY A 93 -1.08 6.82 -13.91
CA GLY A 93 -0.95 8.17 -13.35
C GLY A 93 0.01 9.03 -14.14
N MET A 94 1.18 8.48 -14.49
CA MET A 94 2.13 9.17 -15.37
C MET A 94 1.53 9.50 -16.74
N ALA A 95 0.77 8.58 -17.35
CA ALA A 95 0.09 8.85 -18.63
C ALA A 95 -0.93 9.98 -18.52
N HIS A 96 -1.72 10.00 -17.43
CA HIS A 96 -2.65 11.10 -17.15
C HIS A 96 -1.93 12.42 -16.90
N TYR A 97 -0.85 12.40 -16.11
CA TYR A 97 -0.02 13.57 -15.86
C TYR A 97 0.62 14.12 -17.14
N GLY A 98 1.03 13.25 -18.08
CA GLY A 98 1.55 13.69 -19.38
C GLY A 98 0.52 14.45 -20.23
N GLN A 99 -0.76 14.16 -20.07
CA GLN A 99 -1.85 14.81 -20.80
C GLN A 99 -2.36 16.08 -20.11
N THR A 100 -2.43 16.08 -18.77
CA THR A 100 -3.08 17.15 -17.97
C THR A 100 -2.06 18.07 -17.27
N GLY A 101 -0.82 17.63 -17.09
CA GLY A 101 0.18 18.21 -16.17
C GLY A 101 1.01 19.38 -16.71
N SER A 102 0.82 19.83 -17.96
CA SER A 102 1.61 20.95 -18.52
C SER A 102 1.05 22.34 -18.20
N GLN A 103 -0.15 22.46 -17.62
CA GLN A 103 -0.78 23.77 -17.33
C GLN A 103 -0.03 24.58 -16.26
N ARG A 104 0.88 23.98 -15.49
CA ARG A 104 1.70 24.70 -14.49
C ARG A 104 2.89 25.47 -15.10
N TYR A 105 3.26 25.16 -16.35
CA TYR A 105 4.31 25.85 -17.12
C TYR A 105 3.78 26.46 -18.43
N LEU A 106 2.47 26.69 -18.56
CA LEU A 106 1.99 27.62 -19.58
C LEU A 106 2.49 29.00 -19.19
N GLY A 107 3.35 29.55 -20.04
CA GLY A 107 4.14 30.76 -19.82
C GLY A 107 3.33 32.05 -19.66
N PHE A 108 2.52 32.16 -18.60
CA PHE A 108 2.07 33.43 -18.04
C PHE A 108 3.25 34.10 -17.31
N GLY A 109 4.26 34.47 -18.08
CA GLY A 109 5.51 35.00 -17.56
C GLY A 109 6.53 35.44 -18.63
N HIS A 110 6.16 35.50 -19.91
CA HIS A 110 6.91 36.36 -20.84
C HIS A 110 6.64 37.82 -20.42
N ARG A 111 7.51 38.33 -19.57
CA ARG A 111 7.67 39.76 -19.36
C ARG A 111 8.41 40.25 -20.61
N SER A 112 7.72 41.10 -21.38
CA SER A 112 8.17 42.02 -22.44
C SER A 112 9.49 41.70 -23.15
#